data_AF-A0A1F5LQ96-F1
#
_entry.id   AF-A0A1F5LQ96-F1
#
_cell.length_a   1.000
_cell.length_b   1.000
_cell.length_c   1.000
_cell.angle_alpha   90.00
_cell.angle_beta   90.00
_cell.angle_gamma   90.00
#
_symmetry.space_group_name_H-M   'P 1'
#
loop_
_entity.id
_entity.type
_entity.pdbx_description
1 polymer ?
#
loop_
_entity_poly.entity_id
_entity_poly.type
_entity_poly.pdbx_seq_one_letter_code
_entity_poly.pdbx_strand_id
1 'polypeptide(L)'
;MYQGICVPNFPGYCSNTYRQLIAKSLSPPVLGYWKWEALWGKFTTNFDPVKEDNIMVTGFFLQAVALYTANTGDMRYTKLVSLAFGVSKGRVYDYDIHSLSNAVFMEPDGSIIPIRSGITGFTIPGLIDPGNYRTCPYSMTHAIAHTAGEFGDEQIRKKALEKLHLEMNPLVAKTGVIHWPLEKASSHTKTATVKAMLLRKEDWKSLIMRGPDETTLKGPILDQVPYPGVLVAKARSNTSHDLHLLLYPSAASEERHCFRLTLMESPQDGRTSVTIEPAVK
;
A
#
# COMPACT_ATOMS: atom_id res chain seq x y z
N MET A 1 3.49 -0.42 -5.37
CA MET A 1 4.89 -0.08 -5.70
C MET A 1 5.78 -1.31 -5.62
N TYR A 2 6.08 -1.84 -4.42
CA TYR A 2 6.91 -3.05 -4.29
C TYR A 2 6.46 -4.19 -5.20
N GLN A 3 5.16 -4.53 -5.21
CA GLN A 3 4.63 -5.57 -6.10
C GLN A 3 4.84 -5.24 -7.58
N GLY A 4 4.26 -4.15 -8.09
CA GLY A 4 4.34 -3.88 -9.54
C GLY A 4 5.75 -3.58 -10.07
N ILE A 5 6.68 -3.11 -9.24
CA ILE A 5 8.02 -2.70 -9.70
C ILE A 5 9.06 -3.78 -9.45
N CYS A 6 9.12 -4.32 -8.23
CA CYS A 6 10.15 -5.26 -7.81
C CYS A 6 9.73 -6.72 -8.05
N VAL A 7 8.48 -7.05 -7.77
CA VAL A 7 7.99 -8.44 -7.72
C VAL A 7 6.65 -8.66 -8.46
N PRO A 8 6.50 -8.20 -9.72
CA PRO A 8 5.22 -8.29 -10.44
C PRO A 8 4.74 -9.74 -10.64
N ASN A 9 5.67 -10.69 -10.72
CA ASN A 9 5.37 -12.12 -10.83
C ASN A 9 5.30 -12.84 -9.47
N PHE A 10 5.13 -12.12 -8.35
CA PHE A 10 4.97 -12.71 -7.02
C PHE A 10 3.59 -12.38 -6.43
N PRO A 11 2.52 -13.07 -6.86
CA PRO A 11 1.20 -12.85 -6.29
C PRO A 11 1.12 -13.29 -4.82
N GLY A 12 1.82 -14.36 -4.42
CA GLY A 12 1.68 -15.10 -3.15
C GLY A 12 1.15 -14.35 -1.92
N TYR A 13 1.96 -14.21 -0.86
CA TYR A 13 1.51 -13.49 0.33
C TYR A 13 1.37 -11.97 0.09
N CYS A 14 2.01 -11.43 -0.97
CA CYS A 14 1.96 -10.00 -1.28
C CYS A 14 0.54 -9.55 -1.66
N SER A 15 -0.10 -10.21 -2.63
CA SER A 15 -1.48 -9.88 -3.04
C SER A 15 -2.49 -10.20 -1.96
N ASN A 16 -2.29 -11.29 -1.21
CA ASN A 16 -3.15 -11.63 -0.08
C ASN A 16 -3.12 -10.53 0.99
N THR A 17 -1.93 -9.99 1.29
CA THR A 17 -1.78 -8.86 2.23
C THR A 17 -2.54 -7.63 1.76
N TYR A 18 -2.45 -7.28 0.46
CA TYR A 18 -3.24 -6.17 -0.09
C TYR A 18 -4.75 -6.39 0.07
N ARG A 19 -5.26 -7.60 -0.23
CA ARG A 19 -6.68 -7.93 -0.05
C ARG A 19 -7.13 -7.83 1.40
N GLN A 20 -6.33 -8.36 2.33
CA GLN A 20 -6.62 -8.27 3.77
C GLN A 20 -6.58 -6.82 4.26
N LEU A 21 -5.65 -6.01 3.76
CA LEU A 21 -5.56 -4.59 4.09
C LEU A 21 -6.82 -3.84 3.62
N ILE A 22 -7.24 -4.07 2.37
CA ILE A 22 -8.49 -3.51 1.83
C ILE A 22 -9.68 -3.93 2.69
N ALA A 23 -9.81 -5.23 3.01
CA ALA A 23 -10.89 -5.74 3.86
C ALA A 23 -10.88 -5.11 5.26
N LYS A 24 -9.70 -4.90 5.84
CA LYS A 24 -9.54 -4.23 7.14
C LYS A 24 -9.94 -2.75 7.06
N SER A 25 -9.58 -2.04 6.00
CA SER A 25 -9.96 -0.64 5.77
C SER A 25 -11.48 -0.46 5.68
N LEU A 26 -12.21 -1.49 5.24
CA LEU A 26 -13.67 -1.51 5.16
C LEU A 26 -14.37 -1.89 6.48
N SER A 27 -13.62 -2.16 7.55
CA SER A 27 -14.18 -2.71 8.80
C SER A 27 -14.63 -1.61 9.79
N PRO A 28 -15.62 -1.91 10.68
CA PRO A 28 -16.11 -0.95 11.68
C PRO A 28 -15.04 -0.36 12.62
N PRO A 29 -13.98 -1.07 13.03
CA PRO A 29 -12.88 -0.46 13.79
C PRO A 29 -12.17 0.70 13.05
N VAL A 30 -12.18 0.71 11.72
CA VAL A 30 -11.57 1.77 10.90
C VAL A 30 -12.59 2.85 10.54
N LEU A 31 -13.81 2.45 10.14
CA LEU A 31 -14.84 3.38 9.65
C LEU A 31 -15.79 3.91 10.74
N GLY A 32 -15.85 3.25 11.89
CA GLY A 32 -16.88 3.48 12.91
C GLY A 32 -16.80 4.84 13.61
N TYR A 33 -15.64 5.52 13.56
CA TYR A 33 -15.53 6.88 14.08
C TYR A 33 -16.44 7.85 13.31
N TRP A 34 -16.66 7.62 12.01
CA TRP A 34 -17.46 8.49 11.16
C TRP A 34 -18.90 8.63 11.63
N LYS A 35 -19.47 7.56 12.20
CA LYS A 35 -20.79 7.61 12.83
C LYS A 35 -20.84 8.67 13.93
N TRP A 36 -19.81 8.75 14.76
CA TRP A 36 -19.74 9.71 15.86
C TRP A 36 -19.45 11.12 15.37
N GLU A 37 -18.61 11.27 14.35
CA GLU A 37 -18.33 12.55 13.73
C GLU A 37 -19.56 13.13 13.00
N ALA A 38 -20.33 12.29 12.31
CA ALA A 38 -21.60 12.67 11.70
C ALA A 38 -22.63 13.13 12.75
N LEU A 39 -22.74 12.43 13.88
CA LEU A 39 -23.69 12.77 14.94
C LEU A 39 -23.31 14.05 15.69
N TRP A 40 -22.05 14.19 16.10
CA TRP A 40 -21.60 15.24 17.02
C TRP A 40 -20.94 16.43 16.34
N GLY A 41 -20.28 16.22 15.19
CA GLY A 41 -19.64 17.28 14.42
C GLY A 41 -20.55 17.89 13.37
N LYS A 42 -21.44 17.07 12.76
CA LYS A 42 -22.27 17.49 11.61
C LYS A 42 -23.76 17.47 11.86
N PHE A 43 -24.20 17.02 13.04
CA PHE A 43 -25.60 16.95 13.43
C PHE A 43 -26.49 16.23 12.41
N THR A 44 -25.96 15.19 11.75
CA THR A 44 -26.66 14.39 10.75
C THR A 44 -26.78 12.92 11.16
N THR A 45 -27.84 12.26 10.71
CA THR A 45 -28.05 10.81 10.86
C THR A 45 -27.62 10.03 9.62
N ASN A 46 -27.11 10.71 8.59
CA ASN A 46 -26.49 10.07 7.45
C ASN A 46 -25.06 9.65 7.81
N PHE A 47 -24.83 8.34 7.91
CA PHE A 47 -23.53 7.77 8.33
C PHE A 47 -22.71 7.23 7.16
N ASP A 48 -23.07 7.59 5.92
CA ASP A 48 -22.29 7.25 4.74
C ASP A 48 -20.91 7.95 4.81
N PRO A 49 -19.80 7.20 4.92
CA PRO A 49 -18.46 7.76 5.00
C PRO A 49 -17.88 8.15 3.64
N VAL A 50 -18.57 7.87 2.55
CA VAL A 50 -18.10 8.18 1.19
C VAL A 50 -18.76 9.43 0.65
N LYS A 51 -20.04 9.65 0.97
CA LYS A 51 -20.85 10.70 0.35
C LYS A 51 -20.33 12.12 0.55
N GLU A 52 -19.82 12.46 1.73
CA GLU A 52 -19.40 13.83 2.07
C GLU A 52 -18.14 13.81 2.95
N ASP A 53 -17.16 14.68 2.64
CA ASP A 53 -16.10 15.19 3.55
C ASP A 53 -15.13 14.20 4.24
N ASN A 54 -15.19 12.89 4.00
CA ASN A 54 -14.21 11.94 4.57
C ASN A 54 -13.02 11.69 3.64
N ILE A 55 -12.43 12.76 3.11
CA ILE A 55 -11.42 12.71 2.05
C ILE A 55 -10.17 11.91 2.43
N MET A 56 -9.85 11.83 3.72
CA MET A 56 -8.71 11.05 4.20
C MET A 56 -8.97 9.55 4.06
N VAL A 57 -10.15 9.05 4.43
CA VAL A 57 -10.47 7.63 4.27
C VAL A 57 -10.77 7.30 2.82
N THR A 58 -11.64 8.08 2.16
CA THR A 58 -12.04 7.83 0.77
C THR A 58 -10.86 8.01 -0.20
N GLY A 59 -10.02 9.03 0.02
CA GLY A 59 -8.84 9.31 -0.80
C GLY A 59 -7.73 8.27 -0.65
N PHE A 60 -7.33 7.91 0.58
CA PHE A 60 -6.31 6.87 0.78
C PHE A 60 -6.82 5.48 0.37
N PHE A 61 -8.09 5.18 0.59
CA PHE A 61 -8.69 3.91 0.16
C PHE A 61 -8.79 3.82 -1.36
N LEU A 62 -9.27 4.87 -2.04
CA LEU A 62 -9.26 4.98 -3.50
C LEU A 62 -7.85 4.76 -4.05
N GLN A 63 -6.85 5.43 -3.47
CA GLN A 63 -5.47 5.27 -3.88
C GLN A 63 -5.00 3.81 -3.75
N ALA A 64 -5.34 3.13 -2.66
CA ALA A 64 -4.99 1.72 -2.46
C ALA A 64 -5.65 0.78 -3.48
N VAL A 65 -6.95 0.98 -3.78
CA VAL A 65 -7.71 0.18 -4.76
C VAL A 65 -7.24 0.43 -6.19
N ALA A 66 -6.95 1.69 -6.55
CA ALA A 66 -6.40 2.05 -7.86
C ALA A 66 -5.02 1.43 -8.08
N LEU A 67 -4.15 1.48 -7.06
CA LEU A 67 -2.83 0.84 -7.12
C LEU A 67 -2.94 -0.68 -7.19
N TYR A 68 -3.86 -1.32 -6.47
CA TYR A 68 -4.09 -2.76 -6.60
C TYR A 68 -4.48 -3.13 -8.02
N THR A 69 -5.48 -2.42 -8.58
CA THR A 69 -6.01 -2.67 -9.92
C THR A 69 -4.90 -2.52 -10.98
N ALA A 70 -4.16 -1.41 -10.94
CA ALA A 70 -3.04 -1.16 -11.85
C ALA A 70 -1.87 -2.14 -11.67
N ASN A 71 -1.56 -2.55 -10.44
CA ASN A 71 -0.44 -3.46 -10.17
C ASN A 71 -0.73 -4.92 -10.57
N THR A 72 -1.99 -5.34 -10.49
CA THR A 72 -2.36 -6.76 -10.62
C THR A 72 -3.09 -7.09 -11.91
N GLY A 73 -3.61 -6.07 -12.63
CA GLY A 73 -4.52 -6.27 -13.76
C GLY A 73 -5.89 -6.80 -13.37
N ASP A 74 -6.16 -6.92 -12.06
CA ASP A 74 -7.41 -7.47 -11.53
C ASP A 74 -8.50 -6.39 -11.47
N MET A 75 -9.34 -6.39 -12.51
CA MET A 75 -10.40 -5.40 -12.70
C MET A 75 -11.63 -5.62 -11.82
N ARG A 76 -11.59 -6.52 -10.82
CA ARG A 76 -12.80 -6.86 -10.04
C ARG A 76 -13.42 -5.66 -9.32
N TYR A 77 -12.60 -4.69 -8.89
CA TYR A 77 -13.04 -3.50 -8.17
C TYR A 77 -13.37 -2.31 -9.09
N THR A 78 -13.27 -2.51 -10.41
CA THR A 78 -13.73 -1.55 -11.43
C THR A 78 -15.15 -1.88 -11.91
N LYS A 79 -15.73 -2.99 -11.44
CA LYS A 79 -17.12 -3.37 -11.74
C LYS A 79 -18.06 -2.64 -10.79
N LEU A 80 -19.25 -2.31 -11.27
CA LEU A 80 -20.31 -1.71 -10.45
C LEU A 80 -20.57 -2.55 -9.19
N VAL A 81 -20.72 -1.92 -8.03
CA VAL A 81 -21.14 -2.59 -6.76
C VAL A 81 -20.11 -3.63 -6.27
N SER A 82 -18.82 -3.40 -6.52
CA SER A 82 -17.74 -4.34 -6.17
C SER A 82 -17.10 -4.10 -4.80
N LEU A 83 -17.42 -2.98 -4.14
CA LEU A 83 -16.90 -2.57 -2.83
C LEU A 83 -18.05 -2.35 -1.85
N ALA A 84 -18.24 -3.29 -0.93
CA ALA A 84 -19.27 -3.25 0.11
C ALA A 84 -18.74 -2.64 1.42
N PHE A 85 -19.12 -1.40 1.72
CA PHE A 85 -18.71 -0.68 2.92
C PHE A 85 -19.64 -1.00 4.10
N GLY A 86 -19.17 -1.83 5.02
CA GLY A 86 -19.92 -2.22 6.22
C GLY A 86 -19.75 -1.22 7.36
N VAL A 87 -20.66 -0.25 7.46
CA VAL A 87 -20.60 0.81 8.48
C VAL A 87 -21.14 0.34 9.84
N SER A 88 -22.10 -0.60 9.87
CA SER A 88 -22.64 -1.22 11.09
C SER A 88 -23.36 -2.55 10.81
N LYS A 89 -23.77 -3.31 11.85
CA LYS A 89 -24.63 -4.51 11.69
C LYS A 89 -25.92 -4.12 10.95
N GLY A 90 -26.02 -4.53 9.68
CA GLY A 90 -27.19 -4.32 8.82
C GLY A 90 -27.12 -3.09 7.90
N ARG A 91 -25.99 -2.38 7.80
CA ARG A 91 -25.82 -1.28 6.84
C ARG A 91 -24.56 -1.48 6.00
N VAL A 92 -24.77 -1.86 4.75
CA VAL A 92 -23.75 -2.07 3.73
C VAL A 92 -24.06 -1.11 2.59
N TYR A 93 -23.05 -0.38 2.12
CA TYR A 93 -23.17 0.53 0.97
C TYR A 93 -22.24 0.07 -0.14
N ASP A 94 -22.76 0.00 -1.35
CA ASP A 94 -22.04 -0.56 -2.49
C ASP A 94 -21.41 0.54 -3.36
N TYR A 95 -20.12 0.43 -3.66
CA TYR A 95 -19.37 1.37 -4.50
C TYR A 95 -18.47 0.64 -5.50
N ASP A 96 -17.83 1.42 -6.37
CA ASP A 96 -16.75 1.01 -7.26
C ASP A 96 -15.65 2.10 -7.29
N ILE A 97 -14.55 1.82 -8.01
CA ILE A 97 -13.43 2.76 -8.12
C ILE A 97 -13.81 4.13 -8.71
N HIS A 98 -14.80 4.18 -9.60
CA HIS A 98 -15.24 5.42 -10.26
C HIS A 98 -16.07 6.28 -9.32
N SER A 99 -16.91 5.63 -8.50
CA SER A 99 -17.73 6.26 -7.46
C SER A 99 -16.86 6.90 -6.38
N LEU A 100 -15.80 6.20 -5.96
CA LEU A 100 -14.80 6.73 -5.01
C LEU A 100 -14.00 7.91 -5.59
N SER A 101 -13.65 7.88 -6.88
CA SER A 101 -12.94 8.98 -7.53
C SER A 101 -13.75 10.27 -7.60
N ASN A 102 -15.06 10.18 -7.80
CA ASN A 102 -15.93 11.36 -7.82
C ASN A 102 -16.11 11.97 -6.42
N ALA A 103 -16.22 11.14 -5.38
CA ALA A 103 -16.41 11.59 -4.00
C ALA A 103 -15.18 12.28 -3.38
N VAL A 104 -13.98 12.07 -3.93
CA VAL A 104 -12.72 12.59 -3.38
C VAL A 104 -12.39 14.00 -3.89
N PHE A 105 -12.99 14.45 -5.00
CA PHE A 105 -12.52 15.66 -5.68
C PHE A 105 -13.48 16.85 -5.66
N MET A 106 -14.80 16.64 -5.47
CA MET A 106 -15.79 17.70 -5.67
C MET A 106 -16.96 17.62 -4.70
N GLU A 107 -17.37 18.77 -4.18
CA GLU A 107 -18.71 18.97 -3.63
C GLU A 107 -19.79 18.80 -4.73
N PRO A 108 -21.07 18.57 -4.38
CA PRO A 108 -22.17 18.50 -5.36
C PRO A 108 -22.31 19.74 -6.26
N ASP A 109 -21.72 20.87 -5.87
CA ASP A 109 -21.69 22.13 -6.62
C ASP A 109 -20.46 22.29 -7.54
N GLY A 110 -19.56 21.30 -7.57
CA GLY A 110 -18.36 21.29 -8.41
C GLY A 110 -17.12 21.99 -7.84
N SER A 111 -17.17 22.46 -6.59
CA SER A 111 -16.02 23.07 -5.91
C SER A 111 -15.05 22.03 -5.31
N ILE A 112 -13.75 22.38 -5.25
CA ILE A 112 -12.69 21.51 -4.69
C ILE A 112 -12.71 21.59 -3.16
N ILE A 113 -12.71 20.44 -2.48
CA ILE A 113 -12.74 20.34 -1.00
C ILE A 113 -11.44 20.92 -0.37
N PRO A 114 -11.51 21.98 0.46
CA PRO A 114 -10.33 22.50 1.18
C PRO A 114 -10.01 21.68 2.44
N ILE A 115 -8.73 21.41 2.72
CA ILE A 115 -8.29 20.77 3.98
C ILE A 115 -8.45 21.76 5.14
N ARG A 116 -9.39 21.48 6.07
CA ARG A 116 -9.65 22.32 7.25
C ARG A 116 -9.52 21.52 8.54
N SER A 117 -9.15 22.20 9.62
CA SER A 117 -9.34 21.67 10.98
C SER A 117 -10.83 21.42 11.24
N GLY A 118 -11.22 20.18 11.50
CA GLY A 118 -12.61 19.78 11.78
C GLY A 118 -13.19 20.41 13.06
N ILE A 119 -12.36 21.02 13.91
CA ILE A 119 -12.80 21.68 15.15
C ILE A 119 -12.88 23.21 14.98
N THR A 120 -12.00 23.82 14.18
CA THR A 120 -11.80 25.28 14.22
C THR A 120 -11.95 26.00 12.87
N GLY A 121 -12.08 25.27 11.74
CA GLY A 121 -12.23 25.87 10.41
C GLY A 121 -10.99 26.61 9.86
N PHE A 122 -9.93 26.75 10.66
CA PHE A 122 -8.65 27.37 10.29
C PHE A 122 -7.73 26.41 9.51
N THR A 123 -6.90 27.00 8.64
CA THR A 123 -5.72 26.35 8.07
C THR A 123 -4.73 26.05 9.19
N ILE A 124 -4.40 24.78 9.41
CA ILE A 124 -3.50 24.41 10.51
C ILE A 124 -2.06 24.83 10.17
N PRO A 125 -1.41 25.71 10.96
CA PRO A 125 -0.01 26.05 10.74
C PRO A 125 0.89 24.92 11.28
N GLY A 126 1.73 24.37 10.42
CA GLY A 126 2.87 23.52 10.78
C GLY A 126 2.63 22.00 10.79
N LEU A 127 3.56 21.28 10.16
CA LEU A 127 4.00 19.87 10.32
C LEU A 127 3.16 18.97 11.26
N ILE A 128 1.92 18.65 10.88
CA ILE A 128 1.12 17.57 11.48
C ILE A 128 1.28 16.31 10.63
N ASP A 129 1.60 15.19 11.29
CA ASP A 129 1.62 13.87 10.67
C ASP A 129 0.17 13.39 10.44
N PRO A 130 -0.28 13.19 9.18
CA PRO A 130 -1.66 12.82 8.89
C PRO A 130 -2.01 11.40 9.38
N GLY A 131 -1.03 10.57 9.72
CA GLY A 131 -1.27 9.21 10.20
C GLY A 131 -1.65 9.13 11.69
N ASN A 132 -1.31 10.14 12.50
CA ASN A 132 -1.63 10.15 13.94
C ASN A 132 -2.04 11.52 14.50
N TYR A 133 -2.12 12.55 13.64
CA TYR A 133 -2.50 13.92 13.97
C TYR A 133 -1.66 14.58 15.08
N ARG A 134 -0.41 14.14 15.24
CA ARG A 134 0.56 14.75 16.18
C ARG A 134 1.54 15.63 15.42
N THR A 135 2.10 16.62 16.11
CA THR A 135 3.22 17.40 15.59
C THR A 135 4.42 16.49 15.39
N CYS A 136 4.98 16.53 14.19
CA CYS A 136 6.10 15.68 13.81
C CYS A 136 7.08 16.53 12.99
N PRO A 137 8.22 16.95 13.56
CA PRO A 137 9.16 17.89 12.92
C PRO A 137 9.69 17.42 11.57
N TYR A 138 9.57 16.13 11.27
CA TYR A 138 10.06 15.47 10.07
C TYR A 138 8.97 14.80 9.23
N SER A 139 7.70 15.10 9.52
CA SER A 139 6.55 14.58 8.75
C SER A 139 6.66 14.90 7.26
N MET A 140 7.29 16.01 6.86
CA MET A 140 7.46 16.32 5.43
C MET A 140 8.71 15.71 4.80
N THR A 141 9.67 15.22 5.60
CA THR A 141 10.95 14.71 5.08
C THR A 141 10.75 13.48 4.19
N HIS A 142 9.74 12.64 4.46
CA HIS A 142 9.41 11.52 3.58
C HIS A 142 8.85 11.98 2.22
N ALA A 143 8.12 13.09 2.18
CA ALA A 143 7.59 13.66 0.93
C ALA A 143 8.73 14.24 0.07
N ILE A 144 9.73 14.85 0.69
CA ILE A 144 10.97 15.29 0.03
C ILE A 144 11.71 14.09 -0.55
N ALA A 145 11.94 13.04 0.26
CA ALA A 145 12.62 11.83 -0.20
C ALA A 145 11.87 11.18 -1.38
N HIS A 146 10.56 11.05 -1.27
CA HIS A 146 9.72 10.49 -2.33
C HIS A 146 9.79 11.32 -3.62
N THR A 147 9.64 12.64 -3.53
CA THR A 147 9.69 13.52 -4.72
C THR A 147 11.06 13.49 -5.35
N ALA A 148 12.13 13.63 -4.56
CA ALA A 148 13.51 13.54 -5.06
C ALA A 148 13.77 12.20 -5.78
N GLY A 149 13.32 11.09 -5.20
CA GLY A 149 13.42 9.77 -5.83
C GLY A 149 12.69 9.69 -7.17
N GLU A 150 11.47 10.24 -7.26
CA GLU A 150 10.69 10.23 -8.50
C GLU A 150 11.37 11.03 -9.63
N PHE A 151 12.00 12.16 -9.30
CA PHE A 151 12.74 12.98 -10.27
C PHE A 151 14.16 12.46 -10.55
N GLY A 152 14.62 11.47 -9.78
CA GLY A 152 15.97 10.89 -9.91
C GLY A 152 17.07 11.68 -9.18
N ASP A 153 16.72 12.60 -8.29
CA ASP A 153 17.67 13.30 -7.41
C ASP A 153 18.10 12.40 -6.25
N GLU A 154 19.07 11.54 -6.53
CA GLU A 154 19.60 10.56 -5.60
C GLU A 154 20.30 11.19 -4.39
N GLN A 155 20.90 12.38 -4.55
CA GLN A 155 21.60 13.05 -3.46
C GLN A 155 20.60 13.55 -2.41
N ILE A 156 19.53 14.23 -2.84
CA ILE A 156 18.48 14.71 -1.94
C ILE A 156 17.73 13.52 -1.33
N ARG A 157 17.40 12.50 -2.13
CA ARG A 157 16.70 11.31 -1.62
C ARG A 157 17.47 10.65 -0.48
N LYS A 158 18.77 10.39 -0.66
CA LYS A 158 19.61 9.74 0.36
C LYS A 158 19.72 10.58 1.63
N LYS A 159 19.99 11.87 1.53
CA LYS A 159 20.06 12.77 2.69
C LYS A 159 18.74 12.85 3.46
N ALA A 160 17.61 12.90 2.76
CA ALA A 160 16.29 12.90 3.38
C ALA A 160 15.99 11.58 4.10
N LEU A 161 16.37 10.43 3.50
CA LEU A 161 16.25 9.12 4.14
C LEU A 161 17.18 8.96 5.35
N GLU A 162 18.42 9.46 5.27
CA GLU A 162 19.37 9.49 6.39
C GLU A 162 18.81 10.32 7.56
N LYS A 163 18.26 11.50 7.27
CA LYS A 163 17.60 12.34 8.28
C LYS A 163 16.43 11.60 8.95
N LEU A 164 15.53 10.99 8.16
CA LEU A 164 14.43 10.18 8.69
C LEU A 164 14.95 9.01 9.54
N HIS A 165 16.01 8.35 9.10
CA HIS A 165 16.61 7.25 9.84
C HIS A 165 17.12 7.71 11.22
N LEU A 166 17.86 8.82 11.26
CA LEU A 166 18.37 9.40 12.51
C LEU A 166 17.25 9.83 13.45
N GLU A 167 16.20 10.46 12.93
CA GLU A 167 15.11 11.02 13.74
C GLU A 167 14.09 9.98 14.21
N MET A 168 13.75 9.02 13.34
CA MET A 168 12.83 7.94 13.68
C MET A 168 13.49 6.85 14.52
N ASN A 169 14.84 6.82 14.56
CA ASN A 169 15.66 5.91 15.37
C ASN A 169 15.18 4.45 15.30
N PRO A 170 15.30 3.78 14.14
CA PRO A 170 14.81 2.42 13.98
C PRO A 170 15.51 1.44 14.91
N LEU A 171 14.74 0.50 15.42
CA LEU A 171 15.23 -0.69 16.09
C LEU A 171 15.36 -1.80 15.06
N VAL A 172 16.44 -2.58 15.14
CA VAL A 172 16.61 -3.79 14.33
C VAL A 172 16.33 -4.98 15.22
N ALA A 173 15.29 -5.74 14.88
CA ALA A 173 14.99 -6.99 15.58
C ALA A 173 16.10 -8.02 15.35
N LYS A 174 16.18 -9.06 16.19
CA LYS A 174 17.11 -10.19 15.99
C LYS A 174 16.96 -10.83 14.61
N THR A 175 15.76 -10.77 14.05
CA THR A 175 15.42 -11.26 12.71
C THR A 175 15.86 -10.35 11.55
N GLY A 176 16.59 -9.26 11.84
CA GLY A 176 16.97 -8.24 10.87
C GLY A 176 15.85 -7.29 10.45
N VAL A 177 14.62 -7.47 10.97
CA VAL A 177 13.48 -6.58 10.65
C VAL A 177 13.73 -5.21 11.25
N ILE A 178 13.66 -4.18 10.39
CA ILE A 178 13.68 -2.78 10.79
C ILE A 178 12.29 -2.40 11.31
N HIS A 179 12.24 -2.02 12.58
CA HIS A 179 11.06 -1.53 13.27
C HIS A 179 11.25 -0.06 13.64
N TRP A 180 10.32 0.78 13.22
CA TRP A 180 10.21 2.14 13.75
C TRP A 180 9.17 2.18 14.86
N PRO A 181 9.49 2.73 16.05
CA PRO A 181 8.53 2.84 17.13
C PRO A 181 7.34 3.76 16.79
N LEU A 182 6.17 3.51 17.38
CA LEU A 182 4.95 4.29 17.10
C LEU A 182 5.00 5.70 17.71
N GLU A 183 5.75 5.86 18.79
CA GLU A 183 6.02 7.16 19.43
C GLU A 183 6.93 8.05 18.59
N LYS A 184 7.65 7.47 17.62
CA LYS A 184 8.55 8.21 16.70
C LYS A 184 7.91 8.46 15.34
N ALA A 185 7.13 7.54 14.79
CA ALA A 185 6.49 7.76 13.50
C ALA A 185 5.12 7.11 13.42
N SER A 186 4.17 7.75 12.74
CA SER A 186 2.91 7.10 12.38
C SER A 186 3.13 5.97 11.38
N SER A 187 2.11 5.12 11.20
CA SER A 187 2.10 4.14 10.12
C SER A 187 2.20 4.81 8.74
N HIS A 188 1.62 6.00 8.55
CA HIS A 188 1.71 6.75 7.31
C HIS A 188 3.16 7.12 6.99
N THR A 189 3.86 7.76 7.93
CA THR A 189 5.26 8.13 7.76
C THR A 189 6.14 6.91 7.52
N LYS A 190 5.92 5.80 8.24
CA LYS A 190 6.66 4.54 8.02
C LYS A 190 6.46 4.02 6.59
N THR A 191 5.22 3.92 6.14
CA THR A 191 4.91 3.44 4.78
C THR A 191 5.47 4.37 3.73
N ALA A 192 5.39 5.69 3.92
CA ALA A 192 5.93 6.67 2.99
C ALA A 192 7.46 6.65 2.92
N THR A 193 8.14 6.45 4.06
CA THR A 193 9.60 6.25 4.11
C THR A 193 10.01 4.99 3.36
N VAL A 194 9.37 3.84 3.65
CA VAL A 194 9.65 2.58 2.92
C VAL A 194 9.41 2.74 1.43
N LYS A 195 8.35 3.46 1.04
CA LYS A 195 8.07 3.79 -0.37
C LYS A 195 9.24 4.58 -0.98
N ALA A 196 9.72 5.63 -0.31
CA ALA A 196 10.84 6.44 -0.77
C ALA A 196 12.18 5.67 -0.82
N MET A 197 12.37 4.64 0.03
CA MET A 197 13.55 3.76 -0.03
C MET A 197 13.56 2.88 -1.28
N LEU A 198 12.39 2.45 -1.75
CA LEU A 198 12.26 1.54 -2.90
C LEU A 198 12.16 2.27 -4.24
N LEU A 199 11.61 3.49 -4.22
CA LEU A 199 11.29 4.29 -5.40
C LEU A 199 12.54 4.72 -6.17
N ARG A 200 12.56 4.49 -7.49
CA ARG A 200 13.55 5.05 -8.43
C ARG A 200 12.92 6.14 -9.30
N LYS A 201 13.73 6.72 -10.18
CA LYS A 201 13.29 7.73 -11.15
C LYS A 201 12.10 7.22 -11.96
N GLU A 202 11.02 8.01 -11.97
CA GLU A 202 9.76 7.76 -12.68
C GLU A 202 9.04 6.44 -12.32
N ASP A 203 9.42 5.77 -11.23
CA ASP A 203 8.82 4.49 -10.85
C ASP A 203 7.33 4.65 -10.52
N TRP A 204 6.95 5.73 -9.84
CA TRP A 204 5.55 5.98 -9.51
C TRP A 204 4.72 6.34 -10.74
N LYS A 205 5.25 7.23 -11.59
CA LYS A 205 4.65 7.59 -12.88
C LYS A 205 4.49 6.36 -13.76
N SER A 206 5.52 5.54 -13.91
CA SER A 206 5.49 4.33 -14.72
C SER A 206 4.44 3.34 -14.20
N LEU A 207 4.41 3.13 -12.89
CA LEU A 207 3.44 2.26 -12.24
C LEU A 207 1.99 2.69 -12.51
N ILE A 208 1.68 3.99 -12.41
CA ILE A 208 0.32 4.51 -12.63
C ILE A 208 -0.04 4.51 -14.11
N MET A 209 0.87 4.95 -14.97
CA MET A 209 0.56 5.19 -16.39
C MET A 209 0.63 3.93 -17.24
N ARG A 210 1.44 2.95 -16.84
CA ARG A 210 1.74 1.76 -17.66
C ARG A 210 1.55 0.46 -16.89
N GLY A 211 1.85 0.45 -15.59
CA GLY A 211 1.89 -0.78 -14.80
C GLY A 211 3.01 -1.72 -15.27
N PRO A 212 3.01 -2.99 -14.83
CA PRO A 212 3.90 -4.02 -15.38
C PRO A 212 3.56 -4.33 -16.84
N ASP A 213 4.57 -4.54 -17.69
CA ASP A 213 4.38 -4.85 -19.10
C ASP A 213 3.59 -6.17 -19.29
N GLU A 214 2.81 -6.29 -20.37
CA GLU A 214 2.06 -7.52 -20.66
C GLU A 214 2.94 -8.77 -20.71
N THR A 215 4.18 -8.65 -21.20
CA THR A 215 5.16 -9.74 -21.23
C THR A 215 5.51 -10.21 -19.83
N THR A 216 5.62 -9.27 -18.89
CA THR A 216 5.84 -9.58 -17.47
C THR A 216 4.63 -10.30 -16.89
N LEU A 217 3.42 -9.81 -17.17
CA LEU A 217 2.17 -10.37 -16.63
C LEU A 217 1.86 -11.78 -17.14
N LYS A 218 2.23 -12.10 -18.39
CA LYS A 218 2.06 -13.43 -19.00
C LYS A 218 3.10 -14.44 -18.54
N GLY A 219 4.18 -13.99 -17.89
CA GLY A 219 5.26 -14.85 -17.44
C GLY A 219 4.92 -15.77 -16.26
N PRO A 220 5.78 -16.76 -15.98
CA PRO A 220 5.65 -17.62 -14.80
C PRO A 220 5.50 -16.81 -13.51
N ILE A 221 4.81 -17.38 -12.52
CA ILE A 221 4.61 -16.74 -11.22
C ILE A 221 5.32 -17.50 -10.11
N LEU A 222 5.83 -16.77 -9.12
CA LEU A 222 6.21 -17.32 -7.82
C LEU A 222 4.94 -17.34 -6.96
N ASP A 223 4.35 -18.52 -6.78
CA ASP A 223 3.06 -18.65 -6.10
C ASP A 223 3.22 -18.73 -4.59
N GLN A 224 4.13 -19.59 -4.12
CA GLN A 224 4.34 -19.83 -2.70
C GLN A 224 5.80 -19.69 -2.31
N VAL A 225 6.01 -19.05 -1.16
CA VAL A 225 7.30 -18.82 -0.54
C VAL A 225 7.14 -18.92 0.97
N PRO A 226 8.03 -19.62 1.70
CA PRO A 226 7.88 -19.78 3.14
C PRO A 226 8.12 -18.45 3.85
N TYR A 227 7.16 -18.03 4.66
CA TYR A 227 7.26 -16.84 5.50
C TYR A 227 6.86 -17.15 6.95
N PRO A 228 7.70 -16.80 7.96
CA PRO A 228 9.04 -16.25 7.83
C PRO A 228 10.06 -17.32 7.38
N GLY A 229 10.98 -16.99 6.47
CA GLY A 229 12.05 -17.91 6.04
C GLY A 229 12.77 -17.44 4.79
N VAL A 230 12.02 -17.02 3.77
CA VAL A 230 12.55 -16.46 2.53
C VAL A 230 11.92 -15.09 2.27
N LEU A 231 12.75 -14.09 2.01
CA LEU A 231 12.34 -12.76 1.59
C LEU A 231 12.55 -12.62 0.08
N VAL A 232 11.52 -12.13 -0.63
CA VAL A 232 11.57 -11.94 -2.08
C VAL A 232 11.99 -10.49 -2.37
N ALA A 233 13.16 -10.28 -2.95
CA ALA A 233 13.59 -8.95 -3.40
C ALA A 233 13.27 -8.69 -4.88
N LYS A 234 13.19 -9.74 -5.70
CA LYS A 234 12.83 -9.66 -7.11
C LYS A 234 12.08 -10.90 -7.55
N ALA A 235 11.04 -10.70 -8.36
CA ALA A 235 10.33 -11.74 -9.09
C ALA A 235 9.74 -11.15 -10.36
N ARG A 236 10.43 -11.29 -11.49
CA ARG A 236 10.05 -10.66 -12.76
C ARG A 236 10.35 -11.55 -13.97
N SER A 237 9.38 -11.65 -14.87
CA SER A 237 9.56 -12.16 -16.24
C SER A 237 9.88 -11.02 -17.20
N ASN A 238 10.77 -11.26 -18.16
CA ASN A 238 11.10 -10.33 -19.24
C ASN A 238 10.62 -10.86 -20.61
N THR A 239 10.44 -12.18 -20.76
CA THR A 239 10.12 -12.83 -22.03
C THR A 239 8.78 -13.54 -22.04
N SER A 240 8.00 -13.48 -20.96
CA SER A 240 6.81 -14.30 -20.69
C SER A 240 7.10 -15.80 -20.47
N HIS A 241 8.36 -16.23 -20.56
CA HIS A 241 8.77 -17.63 -20.43
C HIS A 241 9.90 -17.81 -19.41
N ASP A 242 10.45 -16.71 -18.88
CA ASP A 242 11.47 -16.68 -17.84
C ASP A 242 10.92 -16.18 -16.51
N LEU A 243 11.57 -16.53 -15.39
CA LEU A 243 11.32 -15.91 -14.10
C LEU A 243 12.63 -15.62 -13.39
N HIS A 244 12.97 -14.34 -13.28
CA HIS A 244 14.14 -13.87 -12.54
C HIS A 244 13.77 -13.66 -11.07
N LEU A 245 14.37 -14.47 -10.20
CA LEU A 245 14.20 -14.39 -8.75
C LEU A 245 15.45 -13.85 -8.05
N LEU A 246 15.25 -12.94 -7.09
CA LEU A 246 16.28 -12.59 -6.10
C LEU A 246 15.68 -12.82 -4.72
N LEU A 247 16.27 -13.76 -3.98
CA LEU A 247 15.77 -14.25 -2.70
C LEU A 247 16.82 -14.03 -1.62
N TYR A 248 16.38 -13.65 -0.42
CA TYR A 248 17.23 -13.52 0.76
C TYR A 248 16.72 -14.44 1.87
N PRO A 249 17.60 -15.07 2.66
CA PRO A 249 17.17 -15.71 3.89
C PRO A 249 16.60 -14.65 4.84
N SER A 250 15.51 -14.98 5.52
CA SER A 250 15.09 -14.17 6.67
C SER A 250 16.11 -14.38 7.78
N ALA A 251 16.64 -13.31 8.38
CA ALA A 251 17.65 -13.38 9.45
C ALA A 251 17.08 -13.93 10.78
N ALA A 252 15.89 -14.54 10.77
CA ALA A 252 15.31 -15.23 11.91
C ALA A 252 16.02 -16.55 12.27
N SER A 253 16.97 -17.03 11.45
CA SER A 253 17.59 -18.34 11.65
C SER A 253 19.09 -18.33 11.38
N GLU A 254 19.86 -18.77 12.37
CA GLU A 254 21.28 -19.10 12.24
C GLU A 254 21.48 -20.48 11.56
N GLU A 255 20.40 -21.18 11.22
CA GLU A 255 20.43 -22.50 10.60
C GLU A 255 20.48 -22.42 9.07
N ARG A 256 21.20 -23.35 8.45
CA ARG A 256 21.12 -23.58 7.00
C ARG A 256 19.74 -24.11 6.65
N HIS A 257 18.96 -23.30 5.95
CA HIS A 257 17.71 -23.74 5.33
C HIS A 257 17.97 -24.27 3.93
N CYS A 258 17.54 -25.49 3.68
CA CYS A 258 17.38 -26.02 2.32
C CYS A 258 15.94 -25.81 1.90
N PHE A 259 15.74 -25.34 0.67
CA PHE A 259 14.42 -25.18 0.07
C PHE A 259 14.33 -26.00 -1.21
N ARG A 260 13.17 -26.58 -1.47
CA ARG A 260 12.82 -27.20 -2.74
C ARG A 260 12.10 -26.18 -3.61
N LEU A 261 12.52 -26.06 -4.87
CA LEU A 261 11.75 -25.35 -5.89
C LEU A 261 10.97 -26.37 -6.73
N THR A 262 9.68 -26.15 -6.85
CA THR A 262 8.78 -26.97 -7.66
C THR A 262 8.20 -26.11 -8.78
N LEU A 263 8.27 -26.63 -10.00
CA LEU A 263 7.66 -26.05 -11.20
C LEU A 263 6.39 -26.84 -11.53
N MET A 264 5.26 -26.15 -11.65
CA MET A 264 3.97 -26.74 -12.00
C MET A 264 3.27 -25.87 -13.04
N GLU A 265 2.42 -26.44 -13.89
CA GLU A 265 1.48 -25.61 -14.67
C GLU A 265 0.28 -25.23 -13.79
N SER A 266 -0.04 -23.94 -13.77
CA SER A 266 -1.19 -23.40 -13.07
C SER A 266 -2.48 -23.84 -13.76
N PRO A 267 -3.38 -24.55 -13.06
CA PRO A 267 -4.64 -24.99 -13.63
C PRO A 267 -5.60 -23.85 -14.01
N GLN A 268 -5.38 -22.65 -13.46
CA GLN A 268 -6.31 -21.52 -13.58
C GLN A 268 -6.05 -20.65 -14.81
N ASP A 269 -4.79 -20.53 -15.22
CA ASP A 269 -4.37 -19.59 -16.25
C ASP A 269 -3.28 -20.14 -17.19
N GLY A 270 -2.91 -21.42 -17.04
CA GLY A 270 -1.93 -22.10 -17.89
C GLY A 270 -0.49 -21.61 -17.73
N ARG A 271 -0.21 -20.71 -16.78
CA ARG A 271 1.15 -20.20 -16.54
C ARG A 271 1.96 -21.19 -15.72
N THR A 272 3.28 -21.21 -15.91
CA THR A 272 4.16 -21.93 -14.98
C THR A 272 4.13 -21.27 -13.61
N SER A 273 3.81 -22.03 -12.58
CA SER A 273 3.91 -21.66 -11.17
C SER A 273 5.20 -22.23 -10.57
N VAL A 274 5.92 -21.38 -9.85
CA VAL A 274 7.08 -21.72 -9.03
C VAL A 274 6.66 -21.69 -7.57
N THR A 275 6.88 -22.79 -6.87
CA THR A 275 6.66 -22.90 -5.43
C THR A 275 7.97 -23.18 -4.72
N ILE A 276 8.22 -22.47 -3.61
CA ILE A 276 9.38 -22.68 -2.75
C ILE A 276 8.87 -23.21 -1.42
N GLU A 277 9.39 -24.37 -1.00
CA GLU A 277 9.01 -25.03 0.25
C GLU A 277 10.26 -25.44 1.04
N PRO A 278 10.20 -25.56 2.37
CA PRO A 278 11.29 -26.15 3.13
C PRO A 278 11.59 -27.56 2.61
N ALA A 279 12.86 -27.86 2.35
CA ALA A 279 13.26 -29.22 2.02
C ALA A 279 13.11 -30.07 3.28
N VAL A 280 12.23 -31.08 3.23
CA VAL A 280 12.16 -32.11 4.27
C VAL A 280 13.52 -32.82 4.29
N LYS A 281 14.16 -32.84 5.46
CA LYS A 281 15.40 -33.62 5.68
C LYS A 281 15.13 -35.11 5.57
#